data_AF-A0A2V8TIE4-F1
#
_entry.id   AF-A0A2V8TIE4-F1
#
_cell.length_a   1.000
_cell.length_b   1.000
_cell.length_c   1.000
_cell.angle_alpha   90.00
_cell.angle_beta   90.00
_cell.angle_gamma   90.00
#
_symmetry.space_group_name_H-M   'P 1'
#
loop_
_entity.id
_entity.type
_entity.pdbx_description
1 polymer ?
#
loop_
_entity_poly.entity_id
_entity_poly.type
_entity_poly.pdbx_seq_one_letter_code
_entity_poly.pdbx_strand_id
1 'polypeptide(L)'
;MAPSSETLWEVQYTSVKSSIDAPLDASASTASGTKSIIYPTLGLGIELHPSRHLRLEAKASGFGFPHKANIWDAEGSAVLRVGKLEVFIGGKGFHFKTSPQADQYLSGTLWGPYAGLRWVFR
;
A
#
# COMPACT_ATOMS: atom_id res chain seq x y z
N MET A 1 -5.58 6.34 -28.05
CA MET A 1 -6.46 6.38 -26.87
C MET A 1 -5.67 7.08 -25.78
N ALA A 2 -6.16 8.18 -25.21
CA ALA A 2 -5.40 8.99 -24.26
C ALA A 2 -5.42 8.37 -22.85
N PRO A 3 -4.36 8.54 -22.04
CA PRO A 3 -4.41 8.23 -20.60
C PRO A 3 -5.54 8.99 -19.91
N SER A 4 -6.18 8.36 -18.93
CA SER A 4 -7.04 9.04 -17.96
C SER A 4 -6.30 9.18 -16.64
N SER A 5 -6.27 10.40 -16.10
CA SER A 5 -5.73 10.68 -14.76
C SER A 5 -6.86 11.06 -13.81
N GLU A 6 -6.84 10.50 -12.62
CA GLU A 6 -7.80 10.77 -11.55
C GLU A 6 -7.08 11.18 -10.27
N THR A 7 -7.64 12.15 -9.54
CA THR A 7 -7.14 12.53 -8.21
C THR A 7 -7.84 11.67 -7.17
N LEU A 8 -7.06 11.05 -6.29
CA LEU A 8 -7.56 10.17 -5.23
C LEU A 8 -7.50 10.91 -3.88
N TRP A 9 -8.62 10.92 -3.16
CA TRP A 9 -8.72 11.44 -1.79
C TRP A 9 -9.09 10.30 -0.85
N GLU A 10 -8.26 10.04 0.15
CA GLU A 10 -8.42 8.91 1.08
C GLU A 10 -8.10 9.31 2.52
N VAL A 11 -8.81 8.72 3.48
CA VAL A 11 -8.43 8.76 4.90
C VAL A 11 -7.89 7.39 5.27
N GLN A 12 -6.59 7.31 5.59
CA GLN A 12 -5.91 6.04 5.84
C GLN A 12 -5.74 5.79 7.33
N TYR A 13 -6.32 4.68 7.81
CA TYR A 13 -6.17 4.16 9.17
C TYR A 13 -5.23 2.96 9.17
N THR A 14 -4.10 3.06 9.87
CA THR A 14 -3.12 1.96 9.98
C THR A 14 -2.88 1.62 11.45
N SER A 15 -3.10 0.34 11.81
CA SER A 15 -2.76 -0.18 13.14
C SER A 15 -1.53 -1.05 13.04
N VAL A 16 -0.49 -0.71 13.80
CA VAL A 16 0.78 -1.45 13.83
C VAL A 16 0.91 -2.12 15.19
N LYS A 17 1.04 -3.45 15.19
CA LYS A 17 1.36 -4.24 16.37
C LYS A 17 2.81 -4.69 16.28
N SER A 18 3.58 -4.45 17.33
CA SER A 18 4.98 -4.85 17.42
C SER A 18 5.22 -5.70 18.67
N SER A 19 6.04 -6.73 18.53
CA SER A 19 6.59 -7.52 19.64
C SER A 19 8.11 -7.51 19.50
N ILE A 20 8.79 -7.10 20.56
CA ILE A 20 10.24 -7.06 20.64
C ILE A 20 10.67 -8.15 21.62
N ASP A 21 11.34 -9.16 21.10
CA ASP A 21 11.96 -10.23 21.88
C ASP A 21 13.48 -10.03 21.89
N ALA A 22 14.11 -10.24 23.04
CA ALA A 22 15.56 -10.24 23.21
C ALA A 22 16.04 -11.69 23.44
N PRO A 23 16.17 -12.51 22.38
CA PRO A 23 16.39 -13.96 22.52
C PRO A 23 17.76 -14.35 23.07
N LEU A 24 18.70 -13.39 23.19
CA LEU A 24 20.05 -13.61 23.72
C LEU A 24 20.16 -13.33 25.22
N ASP A 25 19.10 -12.82 25.86
CA ASP A 25 19.05 -12.56 27.29
C ASP A 25 17.90 -13.35 27.91
N ALA A 26 18.24 -14.43 28.63
CA ALA A 26 17.28 -15.33 29.25
C ALA A 26 16.40 -14.68 30.33
N SER A 27 16.76 -13.45 30.76
CA SER A 27 16.02 -12.67 31.76
C SER A 27 15.16 -11.55 31.16
N ALA A 28 15.19 -11.36 29.84
CA ALA A 28 14.46 -10.29 29.19
C ALA A 28 12.97 -10.62 28.99
N SER A 29 12.10 -9.73 29.45
CA SER A 29 10.66 -9.81 29.22
C SER A 29 10.31 -9.32 27.80
N THR A 30 9.48 -10.08 27.08
CA THR A 30 8.92 -9.65 25.78
C THR A 30 8.15 -8.34 25.93
N ALA A 31 8.53 -7.31 25.19
CA ALA A 31 7.82 -6.03 25.16
C ALA A 31 6.87 -6.01 23.96
N SER A 32 5.57 -5.84 24.20
CA SER A 32 4.55 -5.74 23.14
C SER A 32 3.85 -4.39 23.17
N GLY A 33 3.71 -3.73 22.01
CA GLY A 33 3.03 -2.44 21.87
C GLY A 33 2.15 -2.39 20.61
N THR A 34 0.95 -1.83 20.74
CA THR A 34 0.02 -1.57 19.63
C THR A 34 -0.13 -0.07 19.47
N LYS A 35 0.12 0.45 18.26
CA LYS A 35 -0.03 1.87 17.94
C LYS A 35 -0.87 2.06 16.69
N SER A 36 -1.97 2.79 16.84
CA SER A 36 -2.84 3.21 15.75
C SER A 36 -2.45 4.60 15.24
N ILE A 37 -2.36 4.74 13.92
CA ILE A 37 -1.96 5.97 13.24
C ILE A 37 -3.05 6.32 12.22
N ILE A 38 -3.50 7.58 12.25
CA ILE A 38 -4.53 8.10 11.36
C ILE A 38 -3.96 9.31 10.63
N TYR A 39 -3.87 9.23 9.31
CA TYR A 39 -3.41 10.34 8.47
C TYR A 39 -4.35 10.57 7.27
N PRO A 40 -4.67 11.83 6.95
CA PRO A 40 -5.31 12.14 5.67
C PRO A 40 -4.31 11.90 4.55
N THR A 41 -4.66 11.20 3.49
CA THR A 41 -3.74 10.89 2.38
C THR A 41 -4.23 11.48 1.07
N LEU A 42 -3.31 12.08 0.32
CA LEU A 42 -3.58 12.55 -1.04
C LEU A 42 -2.91 11.59 -2.02
N GLY A 43 -3.60 11.25 -3.10
CA GLY A 43 -3.06 10.36 -4.12
C GLY A 43 -3.45 10.73 -5.53
N LEU A 44 -2.80 10.06 -6.47
CA LEU A 44 -3.01 10.17 -7.90
C LEU A 44 -3.14 8.77 -8.49
N GLY A 45 -4.14 8.60 -9.34
CA GLY A 45 -4.34 7.42 -10.17
C GLY A 45 -4.13 7.77 -11.64
N ILE A 46 -3.45 6.89 -12.36
CA ILE A 46 -3.30 6.95 -13.81
C ILE A 46 -3.80 5.61 -14.35
N GLU A 47 -4.74 5.68 -15.28
CA GLU A 47 -5.24 4.53 -16.00
C GLU A 47 -4.96 4.71 -17.50
N LEU A 48 -4.36 3.68 -18.08
CA LEU A 48 -3.90 3.65 -19.45
C LEU A 48 -4.56 2.46 -20.15
N HIS A 49 -5.23 2.75 -21.26
CA HIS A 49 -5.86 1.74 -22.10
C HIS A 49 -5.16 1.68 -23.47
N PRO A 50 -3.97 1.05 -23.55
CA PRO A 50 -3.26 0.90 -24.81
C PRO A 50 -4.04 0.07 -25.85
N SER A 51 -4.96 -0.80 -25.43
CA SER A 51 -5.81 -1.59 -26.33
C SER A 51 -7.15 -1.93 -25.68
N ARG A 52 -8.16 -2.34 -26.46
CA ARG A 52 -9.47 -2.79 -25.92
C ARG A 52 -9.36 -4.00 -24.97
N HIS A 53 -8.25 -4.72 -25.05
CA HIS A 53 -7.96 -5.92 -24.26
C HIS A 53 -6.94 -5.67 -23.15
N LEU A 54 -6.25 -4.54 -23.12
CA LEU A 54 -5.17 -4.27 -22.18
C LEU A 54 -5.43 -2.97 -21.44
N ARG A 55 -5.39 -3.04 -20.12
CA ARG A 55 -5.59 -1.93 -19.21
C ARG A 55 -4.48 -1.93 -18.18
N LEU A 56 -3.85 -0.78 -18.01
CA LEU A 56 -2.77 -0.56 -17.04
C LEU A 56 -3.28 0.47 -16.05
N GLU A 57 -3.13 0.18 -14.77
CA GLU A 57 -3.52 1.07 -13.68
C GLU A 57 -2.29 1.29 -12.79
N ALA A 58 -2.03 2.54 -12.43
CA ALA A 58 -1.03 2.89 -11.46
C ALA A 58 -1.65 3.90 -10.49
N LYS A 59 -1.55 3.63 -9.19
CA LYS A 59 -2.09 4.46 -8.12
C LYS A 59 -1.00 4.69 -7.10
N ALA A 60 -0.86 5.91 -6.63
CA ALA A 60 0.03 6.22 -5.54
C ALA A 60 -0.66 7.23 -4.62
N SER A 61 -0.63 6.99 -3.32
CA SER A 61 -1.15 7.89 -2.31
C SER A 61 -0.16 8.00 -1.16
N GLY A 62 -0.25 9.08 -0.41
CA GLY A 62 0.57 9.22 0.77
C GLY A 62 0.34 10.51 1.51
N PHE A 63 0.97 10.58 2.67
CA PHE A 63 0.99 11.74 3.51
C PHE A 63 2.20 11.71 4.43
N GLY A 64 2.92 12.82 4.48
CA GLY A 64 4.07 12.95 5.34
C GLY A 64 4.05 14.28 6.06
N PHE A 65 4.28 14.23 7.37
CA PHE A 65 4.74 15.38 8.12
C PHE A 65 6.28 15.42 8.03
N PRO A 66 6.87 16.48 7.45
CA PRO A 66 8.33 16.61 7.39
C PRO A 66 8.93 16.48 8.80
N HIS A 67 10.00 15.69 8.92
CA HIS A 67 10.73 15.39 10.17
C HIS A 67 9.96 14.60 11.25
N LYS A 68 8.73 14.15 10.99
CA LYS A 68 7.93 13.41 11.98
C LYS A 68 7.47 12.05 11.47
N ALA A 69 6.53 11.97 10.53
CA ALA A 69 5.97 10.69 10.13
C ALA A 69 5.64 10.71 8.64
N ASN A 70 5.71 9.54 8.00
CA ASN A 70 5.35 9.39 6.59
C ASN A 70 4.59 8.08 6.41
N ILE A 71 3.54 8.13 5.61
CA ILE A 71 2.81 6.97 5.12
C ILE A 71 2.67 7.12 3.61
N TRP A 72 3.00 6.08 2.85
CA TRP A 72 2.74 6.07 1.42
C TRP A 72 2.32 4.67 0.98
N ASP A 73 1.41 4.65 0.01
CA ASP A 73 0.89 3.47 -0.66
C ASP A 73 1.09 3.66 -2.17
N ALA A 74 1.55 2.62 -2.83
CA ALA A 74 1.73 2.61 -4.28
C ALA A 74 1.29 1.25 -4.81
N GLU A 75 0.48 1.27 -5.85
CA GLU A 75 -0.08 0.09 -6.49
C GLU A 75 0.03 0.23 -8.00
N GLY A 76 0.51 -0.81 -8.66
CA GLY A 76 0.55 -0.89 -10.12
C GLY A 76 -0.03 -2.21 -10.57
N SER A 77 -0.94 -2.20 -11.53
CA SER A 77 -1.55 -3.40 -12.07
C SER A 77 -1.77 -3.32 -13.57
N ALA A 78 -1.81 -4.51 -14.18
CA ALA A 78 -2.09 -4.73 -15.58
C ALA A 78 -3.20 -5.78 -15.70
N VAL A 79 -4.21 -5.47 -16.50
CA VAL A 79 -5.36 -6.32 -16.76
C VAL A 79 -5.43 -6.63 -18.25
N LEU A 80 -5.46 -7.91 -18.57
CA LEU A 80 -5.64 -8.46 -19.91
C LEU A 80 -7.02 -9.12 -20.01
N ARG A 81 -7.88 -8.61 -20.87
CA ARG A 81 -9.22 -9.16 -21.15
C ARG A 81 -9.20 -9.96 -22.45
N VAL A 82 -9.55 -11.23 -22.36
CA VAL A 82 -9.75 -12.13 -23.50
C VAL A 82 -11.18 -12.70 -23.45
N GLY A 83 -12.09 -12.07 -24.19
CA GLY A 83 -13.50 -12.45 -24.21
C GLY A 83 -14.18 -12.24 -22.85
N LYS A 84 -14.56 -13.34 -22.19
CA LYS A 84 -15.18 -13.36 -20.85
C LYS A 84 -14.17 -13.54 -19.71
N LEU A 85 -12.90 -13.78 -20.03
CA LEU A 85 -11.85 -13.98 -19.04
C LEU A 85 -11.01 -12.70 -18.92
N GLU A 86 -10.76 -12.28 -17.71
CA GLU A 86 -9.81 -11.22 -17.38
C GLU A 86 -8.70 -11.79 -16.52
N VAL A 87 -7.47 -11.60 -16.96
CA VAL A 87 -6.27 -11.89 -16.20
C VAL A 87 -5.76 -10.58 -15.66
N PHE A 88 -5.44 -10.51 -14.38
CA PHE A 88 -4.78 -9.34 -13.80
C PHE A 88 -3.56 -9.74 -13.00
N ILE A 89 -2.55 -8.89 -13.09
CA ILE A 89 -1.31 -9.00 -12.33
C ILE A 89 -0.95 -7.61 -11.84
N GLY A 90 -0.45 -7.50 -10.63
CA GLY A 90 -0.04 -6.24 -10.06
C GLY A 90 0.93 -6.41 -8.92
N GLY A 91 1.34 -5.28 -8.37
CA GLY A 91 2.13 -5.19 -7.17
C GLY A 91 1.63 -4.05 -6.33
N LYS A 92 1.61 -4.27 -5.02
CA LYS A 92 1.32 -3.24 -4.03
C LYS A 92 2.53 -3.05 -3.13
N GLY A 93 2.81 -1.80 -2.81
CA GLY A 93 3.85 -1.37 -1.90
C GLY A 93 3.26 -0.38 -0.91
N PHE A 94 3.42 -0.66 0.37
CA PHE A 94 2.97 0.16 1.47
C PHE A 94 4.14 0.39 2.40
N HIS A 95 4.39 1.65 2.74
CA HIS A 95 5.44 2.03 3.65
C HIS A 95 4.91 2.99 4.69
N PHE A 96 5.34 2.78 5.92
CA PHE A 96 5.05 3.71 7.00
C PHE A 96 6.29 3.91 7.84
N LYS A 97 6.43 5.15 8.33
CA LYS A 97 7.47 5.59 9.24
C LYS A 97 6.84 6.48 10.31
N THR A 98 7.00 6.08 11.55
CA THR A 98 6.57 6.83 12.73
C THR A 98 7.70 7.71 13.26
N SER A 99 7.36 8.78 13.99
CA SER A 99 8.33 9.74 14.53
C SER A 99 9.34 9.13 15.50
N PRO A 100 10.63 9.49 15.40
CA PRO A 100 11.67 9.11 16.37
C PRO A 100 11.52 9.80 17.74
N GLN A 101 10.63 10.80 17.86
CA GLN A 101 10.27 11.42 19.15
C GLN A 101 9.07 10.75 19.84
N ALA A 102 8.48 9.71 19.27
CA ALA A 102 7.46 8.91 19.94
C ALA A 102 8.12 7.79 20.76
N ASP A 103 7.45 7.31 21.81
CA ASP A 103 7.97 6.26 22.72
C ASP A 103 8.51 5.00 22.01
N GLN A 104 8.08 4.75 20.76
CA GLN A 104 8.58 3.66 19.91
C GLN A 104 8.71 4.13 18.45
N TYR A 105 9.90 3.96 17.87
CA TYR A 105 10.16 4.19 16.45
C TYR A 105 9.78 2.94 15.64
N LEU A 106 8.69 3.04 14.88
CA LEU A 106 8.19 1.97 14.01
C LEU A 106 8.34 2.38 12.55
N SER A 107 9.07 1.59 11.78
CA SER A 107 9.14 1.69 10.33
C SER A 107 8.97 0.32 9.71
N GLY A 108 8.13 0.24 8.69
CA GLY A 108 7.85 -0.99 7.97
C GLY A 108 7.60 -0.70 6.51
N THR A 109 8.10 -1.59 5.65
CA THR A 109 7.77 -1.61 4.23
C THR A 109 7.17 -2.97 3.92
N LEU A 110 5.90 -2.99 3.54
CA LEU A 110 5.24 -4.17 3.02
C LEU A 110 5.15 -4.01 1.51
N TRP A 111 5.62 -4.97 0.75
CA TRP A 111 5.40 -4.99 -0.68
C TRP A 111 5.17 -6.42 -1.13
N GLY A 112 4.34 -6.59 -2.15
CA GLY A 112 3.98 -7.91 -2.62
C GLY A 112 3.37 -7.88 -4.01
N PRO A 113 3.78 -8.81 -4.90
CA PRO A 113 3.06 -9.06 -6.12
C PRO A 113 1.72 -9.76 -5.82
N TYR A 114 0.73 -9.52 -6.66
CA TYR A 114 -0.51 -10.26 -6.69
C TYR A 114 -0.90 -10.57 -8.13
N ALA A 115 -1.63 -11.67 -8.32
CA ALA A 115 -2.20 -12.01 -9.60
C ALA A 115 -3.54 -12.71 -9.38
N GLY A 116 -4.42 -12.61 -10.38
CA GLY A 116 -5.71 -13.24 -10.31
C GLY A 116 -6.38 -13.35 -11.67
N LEU A 117 -7.47 -14.10 -11.67
CA LEU A 117 -8.33 -14.32 -12.81
C LEU A 117 -9.74 -13.91 -12.41
N ARG A 118 -10.44 -13.18 -13.28
CA ARG A 118 -11.84 -12.81 -13.13
C ARG A 118 -12.61 -13.32 -14.33
N TRP A 119 -13.68 -14.06 -14.06
CA TRP A 119 -14.62 -14.46 -15.09
C TRP A 119 -15.79 -13.48 -15.12
N VAL A 120 -15.99 -12.82 -16.25
CA VAL A 120 -17.06 -11.85 -16.45
C VAL A 120 -18.20 -12.54 -17.20
N PHE A 121 -19.25 -12.90 -16.46
CA PHE A 121 -20.53 -13.28 -17.04
C PHE A 121 -21.32 -12.00 -17.33
N ARG A 122 -21.83 -11.89 -18.55
CA ARG A 122 -22.73 -10.81 -18.98
C ARG A 122 -24.14 -11.37 -19.06
#